data_AF-A0A970UEJ6-F1
#
_entry.id   AF-A0A970UEJ6-F1
#
_cell.length_a   1.000
_cell.length_b   1.000
_cell.length_c   1.000
_cell.angle_alpha   90.00
_cell.angle_beta   90.00
_cell.angle_gamma   90.00
#
_symmetry.space_group_name_H-M   'P 1'
#
loop_
_entity.id
_entity.type
_entity.pdbx_description
1 polymer ?
#
loop_
_entity_poly.entity_id
_entity_poly.type
_entity_poly.pdbx_seq_one_letter_code
_entity_poly.pdbx_strand_id
1 'polypeptide(L)'
;MGRSNASWIALTPNQAVIPAKGSLTINFTLSVPPDPKLKGTYWSLLMIEPVPKSLLTPGKPENDVNIQVVTVVRLAVQMISTVGKSGEAKLRFQSRSLAREQGRRLLTLDLENMGDRLLTPHVWTELYNKKGQSSGKIDGSRHRIYPGCSARFVLDLSKLAPGGYKAVVVADNGDDNVFGANYTLELK
;
A
#
# COMPACT_ATOMS: atom_id res chain seq x y z
N MET A 1 -14.73 -3.11 -12.96
CA MET A 1 -14.73 -4.43 -12.30
C MET A 1 -13.74 -4.39 -11.14
N GLY A 2 -14.15 -4.81 -9.95
CA GLY A 2 -13.31 -4.75 -8.75
C GLY A 2 -12.21 -5.81 -8.74
N ARG A 3 -11.04 -5.47 -8.20
CA ARG A 3 -9.87 -6.37 -8.02
C ARG A 3 -9.96 -7.17 -6.71
N SER A 4 -11.14 -7.68 -6.36
CA SER A 4 -11.38 -8.42 -5.11
C SER A 4 -11.22 -9.93 -5.30
N ASN A 5 -10.51 -10.58 -4.37
CA ASN A 5 -10.43 -12.05 -4.26
C ASN A 5 -11.27 -12.60 -3.09
N ALA A 6 -12.14 -11.81 -2.46
CA ALA A 6 -12.87 -12.24 -1.26
C ALA A 6 -13.69 -13.52 -1.49
N SER A 7 -14.35 -13.64 -2.65
CA SER A 7 -15.13 -14.84 -3.01
C SER A 7 -14.28 -16.07 -3.34
N TRP A 8 -12.95 -15.91 -3.43
CA TRP A 8 -12.03 -17.02 -3.69
C TRP A 8 -11.64 -17.73 -2.39
N ILE A 9 -11.95 -17.13 -1.24
CA ILE A 9 -11.44 -17.55 0.07
C ILE A 9 -12.58 -18.19 0.85
N ALA A 10 -12.43 -19.47 1.17
CA ALA A 10 -13.26 -20.19 2.13
C ALA A 10 -12.48 -20.37 3.44
N LEU A 11 -13.14 -20.15 4.58
CA LEU A 11 -12.52 -20.18 5.92
C LEU A 11 -13.26 -21.16 6.82
N THR A 12 -12.51 -21.89 7.65
CA THR A 12 -13.10 -22.77 8.66
C THR A 12 -12.22 -22.81 9.92
N PRO A 13 -12.79 -22.52 11.11
CA PRO A 13 -14.15 -22.04 11.35
C PRO A 13 -14.32 -20.54 11.00
N ASN A 14 -15.55 -20.10 10.73
CA ASN A 14 -15.89 -18.67 10.57
C ASN A 14 -16.32 -18.01 11.89
N GLN A 15 -16.53 -18.81 12.95
CA GLN A 15 -16.79 -18.37 14.31
C GLN A 15 -16.23 -19.41 15.29
N ALA A 16 -15.55 -18.97 16.35
CA ALA A 16 -15.03 -19.84 17.38
C ALA A 16 -14.90 -19.11 18.72
N VAL A 17 -14.91 -19.87 19.81
CA VAL A 17 -14.63 -19.39 21.17
C VAL A 17 -13.15 -19.60 21.45
N ILE A 18 -12.45 -18.53 21.80
CA ILE A 18 -11.04 -18.58 22.19
C ILE A 18 -10.95 -18.37 23.71
N PRO A 19 -10.45 -19.34 24.48
CA PRO A 19 -10.32 -19.18 25.93
C PRO A 19 -9.26 -18.13 26.26
N ALA A 20 -9.27 -17.63 27.50
CA ALA A 20 -8.26 -16.69 27.96
C ALA A 20 -6.85 -17.27 27.79
N LYS A 21 -5.95 -16.50 27.17
CA LYS A 21 -4.58 -16.93 26.81
C LYS A 21 -4.53 -18.11 25.81
N GLY A 22 -5.66 -18.43 25.18
CA GLY A 22 -5.75 -19.44 24.13
C GLY A 22 -5.39 -18.90 22.75
N SER A 23 -5.23 -19.83 21.82
CA SER A 23 -4.97 -19.57 20.41
C SER A 23 -5.92 -20.40 19.55
N LEU A 24 -6.26 -19.89 18.37
CA LEU A 24 -7.05 -20.60 17.36
C LEU A 24 -6.29 -20.56 16.04
N THR A 25 -6.16 -21.73 15.40
CA THR A 25 -5.73 -21.82 14.00
C THR A 25 -6.94 -21.75 13.10
N ILE A 26 -6.96 -20.79 12.17
CA ILE A 26 -7.98 -20.70 11.13
C ILE A 26 -7.37 -21.25 9.85
N ASN A 27 -7.97 -22.32 9.32
CA ASN A 27 -7.59 -22.84 8.01
C ASN A 27 -8.38 -22.10 6.94
N PHE A 28 -7.73 -21.82 5.80
CA PHE A 28 -8.37 -21.24 4.65
C PHE A 28 -8.00 -21.98 3.37
N THR A 29 -8.91 -21.95 2.40
CA THR A 29 -8.67 -22.42 1.04
C THR A 29 -8.86 -21.26 0.08
N LEU A 30 -7.89 -21.06 -0.82
CA LEU A 30 -7.98 -20.09 -1.90
C LEU A 30 -8.24 -20.82 -3.21
N SER A 31 -9.42 -20.63 -3.78
CA SER A 31 -9.86 -21.22 -5.05
C SER A 31 -10.04 -20.13 -6.10
N VAL A 32 -9.09 -20.03 -7.04
CA VAL A 32 -9.18 -19.09 -8.15
C VAL A 32 -10.30 -19.56 -9.11
N PRO A 33 -11.27 -18.71 -9.47
CA PRO A 33 -12.31 -19.08 -10.42
C PRO A 33 -11.71 -19.50 -11.77
N PRO A 34 -12.30 -20.47 -12.48
CA PRO A 34 -11.83 -20.92 -13.79
C PRO A 34 -12.21 -19.93 -14.90
N ASP A 35 -11.85 -18.65 -14.74
CA ASP A 35 -12.06 -17.59 -15.72
C ASP A 35 -10.71 -17.18 -16.35
N PRO A 36 -10.49 -17.44 -17.66
CA PRO A 36 -9.24 -17.12 -18.33
C PRO A 36 -8.97 -15.61 -18.44
N LYS A 37 -9.95 -14.75 -18.15
CA LYS A 37 -9.77 -13.29 -18.11
C LYS A 37 -9.07 -12.82 -16.84
N LEU A 38 -9.01 -13.65 -15.79
CA LEU A 38 -8.35 -13.28 -14.54
C LEU A 38 -6.84 -13.20 -14.76
N LYS A 39 -6.28 -12.01 -14.53
CA LYS A 39 -4.85 -11.76 -14.60
C LYS A 39 -4.35 -10.79 -13.52
N GLY A 40 -3.09 -10.93 -13.16
CA GLY A 40 -2.42 -10.06 -12.19
C GLY A 40 -2.88 -10.27 -10.75
N THR A 41 -2.89 -9.19 -9.97
CA THR A 41 -3.09 -9.24 -8.51
C THR A 41 -4.51 -8.81 -8.10
N TYR A 42 -5.07 -9.54 -7.15
CA TYR A 42 -6.35 -9.31 -6.49
C TYR A 42 -6.13 -9.28 -4.98
N TRP A 43 -7.00 -8.59 -4.25
CA TRP A 43 -6.86 -8.49 -2.81
C TRP A 43 -8.20 -8.33 -2.07
N SER A 44 -8.19 -8.70 -0.79
CA SER A 44 -9.30 -8.50 0.14
C SER A 44 -8.76 -8.42 1.57
N LEU A 45 -9.66 -8.21 2.53
CA LEU A 45 -9.36 -8.26 3.96
C LEU A 45 -10.17 -9.38 4.61
N LEU A 46 -9.49 -10.23 5.37
CA LEU A 46 -10.11 -11.08 6.37
C LEU A 46 -10.25 -10.26 7.65
N MET A 47 -11.49 -9.98 8.05
CA MET A 47 -11.79 -9.26 9.29
C MET A 47 -12.02 -10.27 10.41
N ILE A 48 -11.23 -10.13 11.48
CA ILE A 48 -11.37 -10.88 12.72
C ILE A 48 -11.98 -9.93 13.75
N GLU A 49 -13.18 -10.27 14.20
CA GLU A 49 -13.98 -9.41 15.07
C GLU A 49 -14.40 -10.17 16.31
N PRO A 50 -14.23 -9.62 17.52
CA PRO A 50 -14.80 -10.20 18.71
C PRO A 50 -16.31 -9.96 18.73
N VAL A 51 -17.07 -10.95 19.20
CA VAL A 51 -18.50 -10.77 19.47
C VAL A 51 -18.65 -10.05 20.83
N PRO A 52 -19.22 -8.84 20.88
CA PRO A 52 -19.38 -8.11 22.14
C PRO A 52 -20.26 -8.87 23.13
N LYS A 53 -19.85 -8.93 24.40
CA LYS A 53 -20.63 -9.60 25.46
C LYS A 53 -22.04 -9.03 25.62
N SER A 54 -22.23 -7.74 25.37
CA SER A 54 -23.54 -7.08 25.43
C SER A 54 -24.55 -7.66 24.41
N LEU A 55 -24.09 -8.21 23.30
CA LEU A 55 -24.94 -8.93 22.34
C LEU A 55 -25.25 -10.37 22.77
N LEU A 56 -24.54 -10.90 23.77
CA LEU A 56 -24.67 -12.28 24.26
C LEU A 56 -25.55 -12.38 25.51
N THR A 57 -25.92 -11.25 26.12
CA THR A 57 -26.78 -11.20 27.31
C THR A 57 -28.03 -10.36 27.04
N PRO A 58 -29.24 -10.86 27.37
CA PRO A 58 -30.46 -10.06 27.31
C PRO A 58 -30.32 -8.80 28.19
N GLY A 59 -30.78 -7.65 27.68
CA GLY A 59 -30.89 -6.44 28.48
C GLY A 59 -31.86 -6.65 29.64
N LYS A 60 -31.52 -6.16 30.84
CA LYS A 60 -32.48 -6.09 31.94
C LYS A 60 -33.47 -4.94 31.65
N PRO A 61 -34.77 -5.10 31.94
CA PRO A 61 -35.68 -3.97 31.92
C PRO A 61 -35.26 -2.97 33.01
N GLU A 62 -34.78 -1.80 32.62
CA GLU A 62 -34.48 -0.67 33.52
C GLU A 62 -35.45 0.48 33.21
N ASN A 63 -35.99 1.09 34.28
CA ASN A 63 -36.90 2.25 34.21
C ASN A 63 -36.15 3.59 34.01
N ASP A 64 -34.82 3.56 33.92
CA ASP A 64 -33.95 4.72 33.75
C ASP A 64 -33.16 4.64 32.42
N VAL A 65 -32.84 5.80 31.85
CA VAL A 65 -32.04 5.88 30.61
C VAL A 65 -30.57 5.57 30.93
N ASN A 66 -30.14 4.36 30.56
CA ASN A 66 -28.76 3.90 30.73
C ASN A 66 -28.00 3.99 29.38
N ILE A 67 -26.96 4.82 29.30
CA ILE A 67 -26.11 4.97 28.11
C ILE A 67 -24.82 4.18 28.33
N GLN A 68 -24.55 3.21 27.45
CA GLN A 68 -23.32 2.43 27.48
C GLN A 68 -22.54 2.59 26.17
N VAL A 69 -21.23 2.84 26.28
CA VAL A 69 -20.30 2.88 25.15
C VAL A 69 -19.53 1.56 25.10
N VAL A 70 -19.59 0.85 23.97
CA VAL A 70 -18.89 -0.42 23.76
C VAL A 70 -17.84 -0.26 22.67
N THR A 71 -16.57 -0.46 23.01
CA THR A 71 -15.46 -0.45 22.06
C THR A 71 -15.22 -1.84 21.49
N VAL A 72 -15.20 -1.95 20.15
CA VAL A 72 -14.93 -3.21 19.43
C VAL A 72 -13.66 -3.02 18.59
N VAL A 73 -12.63 -3.82 18.88
CA VAL A 73 -11.37 -3.82 18.11
C VAL A 73 -11.44 -4.92 17.07
N ARG A 74 -11.23 -4.55 15.80
CA ARG A 74 -11.21 -5.48 14.67
C ARG A 74 -9.79 -5.61 14.14
N LEU A 75 -9.38 -6.84 13.83
CA LEU A 75 -8.11 -7.14 13.18
C LEU A 75 -8.35 -7.40 11.70
N ALA A 76 -7.59 -6.75 10.83
CA ALA A 76 -7.68 -6.93 9.39
C ALA A 76 -6.43 -7.65 8.88
N VAL A 77 -6.61 -8.83 8.29
CA VAL A 77 -5.53 -9.58 7.62
C VAL A 77 -5.69 -9.40 6.12
N GLN A 78 -4.66 -8.87 5.46
CA GLN A 78 -4.72 -8.63 4.02
C GLN A 78 -4.40 -9.89 3.22
N MET A 79 -5.34 -10.27 2.35
CA MET A 79 -5.24 -11.46 1.52
C MET A 79 -4.93 -11.04 0.10
N ILE A 80 -3.67 -11.21 -0.34
CA ILE A 80 -3.20 -10.79 -1.67
C ILE A 80 -2.93 -12.04 -2.51
N SER A 81 -3.54 -12.12 -3.69
CA SER A 81 -3.40 -13.26 -4.60
C SER A 81 -2.99 -12.78 -5.99
N THR A 82 -1.96 -13.40 -6.56
CA THR A 82 -1.54 -13.14 -7.94
C THR A 82 -1.77 -14.39 -8.77
N VAL A 83 -2.47 -14.24 -9.91
CA VAL A 83 -2.77 -15.35 -10.81
C VAL A 83 -1.52 -15.69 -11.62
N GLY A 84 -0.76 -16.69 -11.19
CA GLY A 84 0.48 -17.13 -11.85
C GLY A 84 1.48 -15.99 -12.06
N LYS A 85 2.10 -15.94 -13.24
CA LYS A 85 2.96 -14.84 -13.70
C LYS A 85 2.24 -13.88 -14.67
N SER A 86 0.90 -13.87 -14.63
CA SER A 86 0.10 -13.08 -15.57
C SER A 86 0.03 -11.60 -15.21
N GLY A 87 -0.42 -10.80 -16.17
CA GLY A 87 -0.65 -9.37 -16.00
C GLY A 87 0.61 -8.52 -16.22
N GLU A 88 0.39 -7.27 -16.61
CA GLU A 88 1.48 -6.33 -16.87
C GLU A 88 1.92 -5.64 -15.58
N ALA A 89 3.23 -5.46 -15.40
CA ALA A 89 3.78 -4.51 -14.44
C ALA A 89 4.00 -3.19 -15.16
N LYS A 90 3.22 -2.16 -14.81
CA LYS A 90 3.25 -0.87 -15.52
C LYS A 90 3.09 0.27 -14.53
N LEU A 91 4.11 1.12 -14.47
CA LEU A 91 4.15 2.26 -13.58
C LEU A 91 4.19 3.56 -14.39
N ARG A 92 3.40 4.54 -13.99
CA ARG A 92 3.37 5.88 -14.56
C ARG A 92 3.79 6.90 -13.50
N PHE A 93 4.75 7.74 -13.82
CA PHE A 93 5.04 8.94 -13.03
C PHE A 93 3.95 9.99 -13.35
N GLN A 94 2.96 10.10 -12.48
CA GLN A 94 1.75 10.89 -12.70
C GLN A 94 2.00 12.39 -12.52
N SER A 95 2.67 12.77 -11.43
CA SER A 95 3.01 14.16 -11.12
C SER A 95 4.31 14.27 -10.35
N ARG A 96 4.90 15.47 -10.45
CA ARG A 96 6.09 15.89 -9.74
C ARG A 96 5.87 17.28 -9.18
N SER A 97 6.23 17.51 -7.93
CA SER A 97 6.30 18.84 -7.34
C SER A 97 7.56 19.00 -6.49
N LEU A 98 8.02 20.25 -6.38
CA LEU A 98 9.10 20.63 -5.49
C LEU A 98 8.53 21.67 -4.51
N ALA A 99 8.55 21.34 -3.23
CA ALA A 99 8.00 22.18 -2.17
C ALA A 99 9.09 22.58 -1.17
N ARG A 100 8.89 23.74 -0.54
CA ARG A 100 9.69 24.17 0.61
C ARG A 100 8.78 24.25 1.83
N GLU A 101 8.99 23.36 2.78
CA GLU A 101 8.16 23.24 3.98
C GLU A 101 9.05 23.25 5.22
N GLN A 102 8.82 24.20 6.14
CA GLN A 102 9.56 24.30 7.41
C GLN A 102 11.10 24.28 7.22
N GLY A 103 11.60 24.94 6.19
CA GLY A 103 13.03 24.98 5.85
C GLY A 103 13.56 23.76 5.08
N ARG A 104 12.74 22.71 4.90
CA ARG A 104 13.08 21.53 4.10
C ARG A 104 12.73 21.74 2.63
N ARG A 105 13.50 21.14 1.73
CA ARG A 105 13.22 21.08 0.29
C ARG A 105 12.82 19.66 -0.07
N LEU A 106 11.58 19.47 -0.49
CA LEU A 106 10.99 18.16 -0.70
C LEU A 106 10.61 17.99 -2.16
N LEU A 107 11.16 16.93 -2.79
CA LEU A 107 10.68 16.45 -4.09
C LEU A 107 9.58 15.43 -3.84
N THR A 108 8.38 15.75 -4.31
CA THR A 108 7.23 14.84 -4.23
C THR A 108 6.95 14.26 -5.60
N LEU A 109 6.73 12.95 -5.64
CA LEU A 109 6.43 12.18 -6.83
C LEU A 109 5.19 11.33 -6.58
N ASP A 110 4.17 11.48 -7.42
CA ASP A 110 3.02 10.58 -7.41
C ASP A 110 3.19 9.55 -8.53
N LEU A 111 3.22 8.28 -8.14
CA LEU A 111 3.40 7.16 -9.05
C LEU A 111 2.13 6.34 -9.05
N GLU A 112 1.64 6.01 -10.24
CA GLU A 112 0.40 5.28 -10.46
C GLU A 112 0.69 3.92 -11.09
N ASN A 113 0.09 2.88 -10.55
CA ASN A 113 0.15 1.54 -11.11
C ASN A 113 -0.96 1.38 -12.16
N MET A 114 -0.55 1.51 -13.42
CA MET A 114 -1.39 1.33 -14.61
C MET A 114 -1.48 -0.13 -15.05
N GLY A 115 -0.79 -1.03 -14.35
CA GLY A 115 -0.70 -2.44 -14.68
C GLY A 115 -1.77 -3.29 -13.99
N ASP A 116 -1.57 -4.60 -14.11
CA ASP A 116 -2.42 -5.63 -13.50
C ASP A 116 -1.79 -6.21 -12.23
N ARG A 117 -0.47 -6.06 -12.04
CA ARG A 117 0.26 -6.64 -10.90
C ARG A 117 0.41 -5.63 -9.78
N LEU A 118 0.40 -6.11 -8.55
CA LEU A 118 0.85 -5.31 -7.40
C LEU A 118 2.30 -4.91 -7.59
N LEU A 119 2.59 -3.62 -7.40
CA LEU A 119 3.95 -3.09 -7.41
C LEU A 119 4.35 -2.67 -6.00
N THR A 120 5.61 -2.86 -5.64
CA THR A 120 6.23 -2.43 -4.38
C THR A 120 7.52 -1.63 -4.62
N PRO A 121 7.49 -0.57 -5.45
CA PRO A 121 8.70 0.14 -5.83
C PRO A 121 9.37 0.82 -4.63
N HIS A 122 10.69 0.70 -4.56
CA HIS A 122 11.56 1.57 -3.80
C HIS A 122 12.02 2.71 -4.70
N VAL A 123 11.76 3.95 -4.29
CA VAL A 123 12.05 5.13 -5.11
C VAL A 123 13.25 5.87 -4.56
N TRP A 124 14.22 6.19 -5.42
CA TRP A 124 15.31 7.10 -5.13
C TRP A 124 15.58 8.02 -6.31
N THR A 125 16.42 9.04 -6.10
CA THR A 125 16.93 9.86 -7.19
C THR A 125 18.44 10.02 -7.11
N GLU A 126 19.11 9.94 -8.24
CA GLU A 126 20.49 10.35 -8.43
C GLU A 126 20.50 11.75 -9.05
N LEU A 127 21.36 12.63 -8.55
CA LEU A 127 21.37 14.04 -8.94
C LEU A 127 22.71 14.43 -9.54
N TYR A 128 22.67 15.27 -10.56
CA TYR A 128 23.85 15.79 -11.24
C TYR A 128 23.73 17.31 -11.36
N ASN A 129 24.80 18.02 -11.03
CA ASN A 129 24.83 19.47 -11.12
C ASN A 129 24.92 19.96 -12.59
N LYS A 130 24.93 21.27 -12.81
CA LYS A 130 25.04 21.87 -14.17
C LYS A 130 26.31 21.48 -14.93
N LYS A 131 27.36 20.99 -14.24
CA LYS A 131 28.60 20.50 -14.85
C LYS A 131 28.56 18.99 -15.15
N GLY A 132 27.43 18.32 -14.90
CA GLY A 132 27.28 16.87 -15.06
C GLY A 132 27.92 16.05 -13.93
N GLN A 133 28.40 16.69 -12.86
CA GLN A 133 29.03 15.99 -11.74
C GLN A 133 27.96 15.47 -10.78
N SER A 134 28.14 14.23 -10.32
CA SER A 134 27.25 13.64 -9.32
C SER A 134 27.21 14.48 -8.05
N SER A 135 26.00 14.79 -7.61
CA SER A 135 25.67 15.47 -6.35
C SER A 135 25.11 14.49 -5.31
N GLY A 136 25.22 13.19 -5.59
CA GLY A 136 24.80 12.11 -4.71
C GLY A 136 23.44 11.51 -5.03
N LYS A 137 23.11 10.45 -4.28
CA LYS A 137 21.83 9.75 -4.28
C LYS A 137 21.01 10.22 -3.08
N ILE A 138 19.76 10.58 -3.33
CA ILE A 138 18.75 10.81 -2.29
C ILE A 138 17.82 9.60 -2.29
N ASP A 139 17.85 8.89 -1.17
CA ASP A 139 17.00 7.74 -0.93
C ASP A 139 15.58 8.19 -0.57
N GLY A 140 14.58 7.39 -0.94
CA GLY A 140 13.18 7.64 -0.66
C GLY A 140 12.55 6.50 0.12
N SER A 141 11.26 6.30 -0.08
CA SER A 141 10.48 5.26 0.58
C SER A 141 10.16 4.11 -0.36
N ARG A 142 9.74 2.98 0.23
CA ARG A 142 9.10 1.87 -0.48
C ARG A 142 7.61 1.89 -0.19
N HIS A 143 6.78 1.85 -1.23
CA HIS A 143 5.33 1.78 -1.09
C HIS A 143 4.74 0.68 -1.95
N ARG A 144 3.64 0.10 -1.47
CA ARG A 144 2.81 -0.84 -2.23
C ARG A 144 1.78 -0.05 -3.03
N ILE A 145 1.63 -0.37 -4.31
CA ILE A 145 0.69 0.28 -5.22
C ILE A 145 -0.13 -0.80 -5.92
N TYR A 146 -1.42 -0.91 -5.55
CA TYR A 146 -2.35 -1.85 -6.17
C TYR A 146 -2.69 -1.44 -7.61
N PRO A 147 -3.11 -2.40 -8.47
CA PRO A 147 -3.60 -2.09 -9.81
C PRO A 147 -4.66 -0.99 -9.79
N GLY A 148 -4.44 0.08 -10.55
CA GLY A 148 -5.33 1.25 -10.61
C GLY A 148 -5.24 2.22 -9.44
N CYS A 149 -4.28 2.05 -8.53
CA CYS A 149 -4.00 2.98 -7.44
C CYS A 149 -2.72 3.79 -7.69
N SER A 150 -2.52 4.83 -6.88
CA SER A 150 -1.28 5.61 -6.83
C SER A 150 -0.73 5.70 -5.42
N ALA A 151 0.56 6.02 -5.32
CA ALA A 151 1.22 6.34 -4.06
C ALA A 151 2.14 7.55 -4.23
N ARG A 152 2.27 8.32 -3.16
CA ARG A 152 3.13 9.49 -3.07
C ARG A 152 4.45 9.13 -2.42
N PHE A 153 5.55 9.50 -3.06
CA PHE A 153 6.92 9.39 -2.56
C PHE A 153 7.47 10.78 -2.31
N VAL A 154 8.14 10.96 -1.18
CA VAL A 154 8.74 12.23 -0.78
C VAL A 154 10.23 12.03 -0.54
N LEU A 155 11.06 12.78 -1.26
CA LEU A 155 12.51 12.74 -1.15
C LEU A 155 13.01 14.07 -0.57
N ASP A 156 13.84 14.00 0.46
CA ASP A 156 14.37 15.17 1.14
C ASP A 156 15.68 15.65 0.48
N LEU A 157 15.59 16.76 -0.25
CA LEU A 157 16.67 17.40 -0.97
C LEU A 157 17.40 18.47 -0.13
N SER A 158 17.09 18.59 1.16
CA SER A 158 17.57 19.71 1.99
C SER A 158 19.08 19.75 2.18
N LYS A 159 19.79 18.64 1.95
CA LYS A 159 21.26 18.57 2.05
C LYS A 159 21.98 19.15 0.82
N LEU A 160 21.28 19.43 -0.27
CA LEU A 160 21.88 19.94 -1.51
C LEU A 160 22.00 21.46 -1.47
N ALA A 161 23.00 22.05 -2.11
CA ALA A 161 23.02 23.50 -2.27
C ALA A 161 21.86 23.98 -3.17
N PRO A 162 21.40 25.24 -3.05
CA PRO A 162 20.56 25.86 -4.06
C PRO A 162 21.24 25.83 -5.44
N GLY A 163 20.47 25.60 -6.50
CA GLY A 163 20.98 25.49 -7.87
C GLY A 163 20.15 24.59 -8.77
N GLY A 164 20.60 24.49 -10.03
CA GLY A 164 19.97 23.63 -11.04
C GLY A 164 20.59 22.23 -11.07
N TYR A 165 19.74 21.21 -11.12
CA TYR A 165 20.10 19.81 -11.09
C TYR A 165 19.36 19.00 -12.16
N LYS A 166 20.04 18.00 -12.73
CA LYS A 166 19.39 16.90 -13.44
C LYS A 166 19.18 15.77 -12.44
N ALA A 167 17.95 15.27 -12.36
CA ALA A 167 17.56 14.18 -11.48
C ALA A 167 17.19 12.95 -12.32
N VAL A 168 17.87 11.85 -12.08
CA VAL A 168 17.51 10.52 -12.57
C VAL A 168 16.76 9.83 -11.45
N VAL A 169 15.44 9.74 -11.58
CA VAL A 169 14.58 9.05 -10.61
C VAL A 169 14.46 7.60 -11.02
N VAL A 170 14.64 6.70 -10.05
CA VAL A 170 14.47 5.26 -10.23
C VAL A 170 13.40 4.77 -9.27
N ALA A 171 12.50 3.94 -9.78
CA ALA A 171 11.49 3.21 -9.03
C ALA A 171 11.70 1.71 -9.28
N ASP A 172 12.37 1.06 -8.33
CA ASP A 172 12.76 -0.35 -8.43
C ASP A 172 11.76 -1.24 -7.68
N ASN A 173 11.07 -2.10 -8.42
CA ASN A 173 10.07 -3.00 -7.88
C ASN A 173 10.66 -4.19 -7.09
N GLY A 174 11.98 -4.41 -7.16
CA GLY A 174 12.68 -5.54 -6.55
C GLY A 174 12.58 -6.83 -7.38
N ASP A 175 12.10 -6.73 -8.62
CA ASP A 175 12.10 -7.79 -9.64
C ASP A 175 12.61 -7.20 -10.97
N ASP A 176 12.41 -7.89 -12.08
CA ASP A 176 12.88 -7.44 -13.40
C ASP A 176 12.22 -6.12 -13.89
N ASN A 177 11.30 -5.53 -13.11
CA ASN A 177 10.61 -4.28 -13.44
C ASN A 177 11.23 -3.09 -12.71
N VAL A 178 12.07 -2.35 -13.41
CA VAL A 178 12.64 -1.08 -12.96
C VAL A 178 12.10 0.04 -13.85
N PHE A 179 11.58 1.09 -13.24
CA PHE A 179 11.01 2.25 -13.94
C PHE A 179 11.85 3.49 -13.66
N GLY A 180 11.93 4.41 -14.61
CA GLY A 180 12.71 5.62 -14.45
C GLY A 180 12.09 6.85 -15.08
N ALA A 181 12.49 8.01 -14.57
CA ALA A 181 12.13 9.31 -15.14
C ALA A 181 13.28 10.30 -14.96
N ASN A 182 13.46 11.19 -15.94
CA ASN A 182 14.47 12.23 -15.90
C ASN A 182 13.82 13.59 -15.71
N TYR A 183 14.29 14.35 -14.73
CA TYR A 183 13.78 15.68 -14.42
C TYR A 183 14.89 16.72 -14.36
N THR A 184 14.52 17.98 -14.63
CA THR A 184 15.35 19.14 -14.32
C THR A 184 14.72 19.82 -13.11
N LEU A 185 15.51 20.01 -12.06
CA LEU A 185 15.08 20.62 -10.80
C LEU A 185 15.83 21.93 -10.60
N GLU A 186 15.12 22.97 -10.19
CA GLU A 186 15.71 24.24 -9.77
C GLU A 186 15.44 24.41 -8.28
N LEU A 187 16.47 24.19 -7.46
CA LEU A 187 16.41 24.32 -6.01
C LEU A 187 16.70 25.77 -5.63
N LYS A 188 15.72 26.45 -5.02
CA LYS A 188 15.87 27.81 -4.48
C LYS A 188 16.29 27.79 -3.02
#